data_AF-A0A6M3JP00-F1
#
_entry.id   AF-A0A6M3JP00-F1
#
_cell.length_a   1.000
_cell.length_b   1.000
_cell.length_c   1.000
_cell.angle_alpha   90.00
_cell.angle_beta   90.00
_cell.angle_gamma   90.00
#
_symmetry.space_group_name_H-M   'P 1'
#
loop_
_entity.id
_entity.type
_entity.pdbx_description
1 polymer ?
#
loop_
_entity_poly.entity_id
_entity_poly.type
_entity_poly.pdbx_seq_one_letter_code
_entity_poly.pdbx_strand_id
1 'polypeptide(L)' 'MKITSGTKELYVPLEQVKNGECFRLHDKLYLKTDWDSITGIHCIDLANGETYDFMLSAVVEPVVTEVKVVE' A
#
# COMPACT_ATOMS: atom_id res chain seq x y z
N MET A 1 -17.75 16.28 -21.03
CA MET A 1 -16.51 16.34 -20.22
C MET A 1 -15.84 14.98 -20.36
N LYS A 2 -14.66 14.91 -20.99
CA LYS A 2 -13.95 13.64 -21.21
C LYS A 2 -13.07 13.40 -19.99
N ILE A 3 -13.51 12.57 -19.05
CA ILE A 3 -12.67 12.08 -17.95
C ILE A 3 -11.86 10.93 -18.53
N THR A 4 -10.67 11.23 -19.07
CA THR A 4 -9.66 10.21 -19.34
C THR A 4 -8.99 9.89 -18.01
N SER A 5 -9.47 8.83 -17.34
CA SER A 5 -8.74 8.20 -16.24
C SER A 5 -7.50 7.54 -16.82
N GLY A 6 -6.39 8.28 -16.90
CA GLY A 6 -5.08 7.70 -17.06
C GLY A 6 -4.67 7.17 -15.69
N THR A 7 -4.69 5.86 -15.50
CA THR A 7 -4.06 5.20 -14.35
C THR A 7 -2.57 5.55 -14.37
N LYS A 8 -2.19 6.62 -13.67
CA LYS A 8 -0.80 6.85 -13.30
C LYS A 8 -0.47 5.80 -12.25
N GLU A 9 0.35 4.83 -12.60
CA GLU A 9 1.00 3.96 -11.63
C GLU A 9 1.87 4.84 -10.73
N LEU A 10 1.31 5.26 -9.60
CA LEU A 10 1.97 6.14 -8.61
C LEU A 10 2.76 5.24 -7.67
N TYR A 11 3.94 4.83 -8.07
CA TYR A 11 4.85 4.13 -7.18
C TYR A 11 5.38 5.10 -6.12
N VAL A 12 5.13 4.81 -4.84
CA VAL A 12 5.61 5.59 -3.69
C VAL A 12 6.55 4.76 -2.82
N PRO A 13 7.54 5.37 -2.15
CA PRO A 13 8.33 4.67 -1.14
C PRO A 13 7.41 4.06 -0.06
N LEU A 14 7.65 2.81 0.34
CA LEU A 14 6.80 2.10 1.30
C LEU A 14 6.68 2.82 2.66
N GLU A 15 7.69 3.60 3.04
CA GLU A 15 7.67 4.48 4.22
C GLU A 15 6.56 5.54 4.19
N GLN A 16 6.10 5.95 2.99
CA GLN A 16 5.05 6.96 2.84
C GLN A 16 3.64 6.38 2.96
N VAL A 17 3.49 5.05 2.87
CA VAL A 17 2.22 4.37 3.16
C VAL A 17 1.94 4.48 4.65
N LYS A 18 0.73 4.88 5.04
CA LYS A 18 0.37 5.04 6.47
C LYS A 18 -0.09 3.72 7.08
N ASN A 19 -0.01 3.62 8.40
CA ASN A 19 -0.58 2.48 9.12
C ASN A 19 -2.10 2.45 8.86
N GLY A 20 -2.62 1.27 8.52
CA GLY A 20 -4.00 1.05 8.09
C GLY A 20 -4.24 1.22 6.59
N GLU A 21 -3.24 1.64 5.81
CA GLU A 21 -3.36 1.72 4.34
C GLU A 21 -2.88 0.44 3.66
N CYS A 22 -3.51 0.14 2.51
CA CYS A 22 -3.14 -0.98 1.67
C CYS A 22 -2.16 -0.56 0.58
N PHE A 23 -1.25 -1.46 0.21
CA PHE A 23 -0.32 -1.28 -0.89
C PHE A 23 -0.10 -2.59 -1.64
N ARG A 24 0.29 -2.50 -2.90
CA ARG A 24 0.64 -3.64 -3.74
C ARG A 24 2.15 -3.70 -3.94
N LEU A 25 2.70 -4.91 -3.76
CA LEU A 25 4.11 -5.23 -3.97
C LEU A 25 4.19 -6.60 -4.64
N HIS A 26 4.86 -6.71 -5.78
CA HIS A 26 5.00 -7.96 -6.55
C HIS A 26 3.67 -8.70 -6.80
N ASP A 27 2.62 -7.97 -7.21
CA ASP A 27 1.27 -8.50 -7.47
C ASP A 27 0.52 -9.05 -6.22
N LYS A 28 1.09 -8.83 -5.03
CA LYS A 28 0.43 -9.14 -3.75
C LYS A 28 -0.06 -7.88 -3.07
N LEU A 29 -1.20 -8.00 -2.39
CA LEU A 29 -1.83 -6.91 -1.65
C LEU A 29 -1.52 -7.04 -0.16
N TYR A 30 -1.01 -5.97 0.42
CA TYR A 30 -0.62 -5.91 1.82
C TYR A 30 -1.35 -4.78 2.54
N LEU A 31 -1.64 -4.97 3.82
CA LEU A 31 -2.07 -3.93 4.74
C LEU A 31 -0.90 -3.55 5.64
N LYS A 32 -0.48 -2.29 5.65
CA LYS A 32 0.53 -1.81 6.59
C LYS A 32 -0.09 -1.73 7.99
N THR A 33 0.47 -2.46 8.95
CA THR A 33 -0.02 -2.47 10.33
C THR A 33 0.79 -1.57 11.24
N ASP A 34 2.11 -1.56 11.06
CA ASP A 34 2.99 -0.76 11.89
C ASP A 34 4.31 -0.38 11.18
N TRP A 35 5.07 0.51 11.81
CA TRP A 35 6.42 0.85 11.42
C TRP A 35 7.33 0.91 12.64
N ASP A 36 8.43 0.18 12.56
CA ASP A 36 9.51 0.22 13.55
C ASP A 36 10.83 0.60 12.85
N SER A 37 11.57 1.54 13.44
CA SER A 37 12.82 2.05 12.85
C SER A 37 13.98 1.03 12.82
N ILE A 38 13.85 -0.09 13.55
CA ILE A 38 14.83 -1.17 13.68
C ILE A 38 14.44 -2.35 12.78
N THR A 39 13.18 -2.79 12.82
CA THR A 39 12.69 -3.98 12.09
C THR A 39 12.06 -3.65 10.73
N GLY A 40 11.68 -2.40 10.49
CA GLY A 40 11.12 -1.93 9.23
C GLY A 40 9.60 -1.83 9.25
N ILE A 41 8.98 -2.15 8.12
CA ILE A 41 7.53 -1.98 7.92
C ILE A 41 6.83 -3.31 8.14
N HIS A 42 5.95 -3.34 9.14
CA HIS A 42 5.11 -4.48 9.47
C HIS A 42 3.85 -4.43 8.63
N CYS A 43 3.51 -5.56 8.00
CA CYS A 43 2.31 -5.65 7.18
C CYS A 43 1.71 -7.06 7.19
N ILE A 44 0.47 -7.17 6.72
CA ILE A 44 -0.26 -8.43 6.56
C ILE A 44 -0.54 -8.64 5.07
N ASP A 45 -0.16 -9.80 4.52
CA ASP A 45 -0.61 -10.24 3.20
C ASP A 45 -2.11 -10.54 3.26
N LEU A 46 -2.90 -9.79 2.50
CA LEU A 46 -4.37 -9.90 2.56
C LEU A 46 -4.90 -11.15 1.86
N ALA A 47 -4.07 -11.86 1.08
CA ALA A 47 -4.49 -13.10 0.42
C ALA A 47 -4.49 -14.30 1.39
N ASN A 48 -3.54 -14.35 2.33
CA ASN A 48 -3.36 -15.49 3.23
C ASN A 48 -3.40 -15.14 4.74
N GLY A 49 -3.39 -13.86 5.09
CA GLY A 49 -3.42 -13.38 6.48
C GLY A 49 -2.10 -13.46 7.22
N GLU A 50 -1.00 -13.80 6.54
CA GLU A 50 0.33 -13.89 7.17
C GLU A 50 0.99 -12.52 7.32
N THR A 51 1.79 -12.37 8.37
CA THR A 51 2.54 -11.15 8.66
C THR A 51 3.92 -11.16 8.02
N TYR A 52 4.34 -10.02 7.47
CA TYR A 52 5.64 -9.83 6.83
C TYR A 52 6.30 -8.52 7.27
N ASP A 53 7.63 -8.54 7.35
CA ASP A 53 8.46 -7.39 7.68
C ASP A 53 9.31 -7.00 6.47
N PHE A 54 9.13 -5.77 5.98
CA PHE A 54 9.88 -5.24 4.85
C PHE A 54 10.90 -4.19 5.28
N MET A 55 12.15 -4.36 4.87
CA MET A 55 13.19 -3.33 5.02
C MET A 55 12.97 -2.19 4.02
N LEU A 56 13.27 -0.96 4.45
CA LEU A 56 12.89 0.37 3.91
C LEU A 56 13.18 0.68 2.42
N SER A 57 13.65 -0.26 1.61
CA SER A 57 14.04 -0.02 0.20
C SER A 57 12.97 -0.33 -0.84
N ALA A 58 11.76 -0.73 -0.43
CA ALA A 58 10.69 -1.08 -1.36
C ALA A 58 9.93 0.18 -1.86
N VAL A 59 9.70 0.23 -3.17
CA VAL A 59 8.75 1.15 -3.80
C VAL A 59 7.49 0.36 -4.13
N VAL A 60 6.33 0.88 -3.77
CA VAL A 60 5.05 0.16 -3.82
C VAL A 60 3.97 0.97 -4.51
N GLU A 61 2.96 0.30 -5.04
CA GLU A 61 1.75 0.93 -5.57
C GLU A 61 0.75 1.09 -4.41
N PRO A 62 0.45 2.31 -3.94
CA PRO A 62 -0.55 2.51 -2.89
C PRO A 62 -1.93 2.23 -3.47
N VAL A 63 -2.73 1.46 -2.73
CA VAL A 63 -4.11 1.19 -3.13
C VAL A 63 -4.99 2.29 -2.57
N VAL A 64 -5.32 3.26 -3.42
CA VAL A 64 -6.27 4.32 -3.09
C VAL A 64 -7.68 3.73 -3.18
N THR A 65 -8.26 3.41 -2.03
CA THR A 65 -9.70 3.17 -1.94
C THR A 65 -10.38 4.54 -2.02
N GLU A 66 -10.63 5.07 -3.24
CA GLU A 66 -11.51 6.23 -3.39
C GLU A 66 -12.89 5.84 -2.82
N VAL A 67 -13.17 6.27 -1.58
CA VAL A 67 -14.53 6.26 -1.05
C VAL A 67 -15.26 7.38 -1.78
N LYS A 68 -15.84 7.07 -2.94
CA LYS A 68 -16.86 7.95 -3.53
C LYS A 68 -18.05 7.93 -2.59
N VAL A 69 -18.22 9.01 -1.82
CA VAL A 69 -19.51 9.35 -1.24
C VAL A 69 -20.46 9.56 -2.40
N VAL A 70 -21.42 8.65 -2.55
CA VAL A 70 -22.54 8.84 -3.47
C VAL A 70 -23.57 9.63 -2.66
N GLU A 71 -23.72 10.92 -2.95
CA GLU A 71 -24.87 11.73 -2.49
C GLU A 71 -26.17 11.27 -3.15
#